data_AF-A0A849ZB99-F1
#
_entry.id   AF-A0A849ZB99-F1
#
_cell.length_a   1.000
_cell.length_b   1.000
_cell.length_c   1.000
_cell.angle_alpha   90.00
_cell.angle_beta   90.00
_cell.angle_gamma   90.00
#
_symmetry.space_group_name_H-M   'P 1'
#
loop_
_entity.id
_entity.type
_entity.pdbx_description
1 polymer ?
#
loop_
_entity_poly.entity_id
_entity_poly.type
_entity_poly.pdbx_seq_one_letter_code
_entity_poly.pdbx_strand_id
1 'polypeptide(L)' 'MIDGSWLTLTGHLSAVVRQCERRIDERDAAGATRAYADLEAGVDRLAHLPARSQPQCHALLVADLQAVMSQLAAKIRALR' A
#
# COMPACT_ATOMS: atom_id res chain seq x y z
N MET A 1 23.47 -8.27 -0.73
CA MET A 1 23.28 -6.82 -0.50
C MET A 1 21.78 -6.57 -0.55
N ILE A 2 21.15 -6.30 0.59
CA ILE A 2 19.71 -5.99 0.62
C ILE A 2 19.58 -4.55 0.15
N ASP A 3 18.78 -4.33 -0.90
CA ASP A 3 18.55 -3.01 -1.46
C ASP A 3 17.80 -2.16 -0.42
N GLY A 4 18.46 -1.16 0.18
CA GLY A 4 17.88 -0.31 1.22
C GLY A 4 16.59 0.39 0.77
N SER A 5 16.46 0.64 -0.54
CA SER A 5 15.27 1.20 -1.18
C SER A 5 14.02 0.32 -0.99
N TRP A 6 14.19 -1.01 -0.98
CA TRP A 6 13.08 -1.95 -0.84
C TRP A 6 12.54 -2.01 0.59
N LEU A 7 13.44 -2.04 1.59
CA LEU A 7 13.05 -2.00 3.00
C LEU A 7 12.38 -0.67 3.37
N THR A 8 12.91 0.46 2.88
CA THR A 8 12.30 1.77 3.12
C THR A 8 10.92 1.87 2.47
N LEU A 9 10.76 1.39 1.23
CA LEU A 9 9.47 1.46 0.53
C LEU A 9 8.42 0.55 1.17
N THR A 10 8.77 -0.70 1.50
CA THR A 10 7.83 -1.63 2.15
C THR A 10 7.43 -1.18 3.56
N GLY A 11 8.36 -0.60 4.32
CA GLY A 11 8.07 0.06 5.59
C GLY A 11 7.13 1.26 5.44
N HIS A 12 7.36 2.12 4.44
CA HIS A 12 6.47 3.23 4.12
C HIS A 12 5.06 2.76 3.75
N LEU A 13 4.93 1.76 2.88
CA LEU A 13 3.64 1.18 2.47
C LEU A 13 2.85 0.63 3.67
N SER A 14 3.51 -0.09 4.58
CA SER A 14 2.88 -0.57 5.81
C SER A 14 2.38 0.56 6.71
N ALA A 15 3.08 1.70 6.75
CA ALA A 15 2.63 2.88 7.48
C ALA A 15 1.41 3.53 6.81
N VAL A 16 1.40 3.64 5.48
CA VAL A 16 0.28 4.22 4.72
C VAL A 16 -0.98 3.35 4.81
N VAL A 17 -0.85 2.01 4.76
CA VAL A 17 -1.99 1.09 5.00
C VAL A 17 -2.62 1.35 6.36
N ARG A 18 -1.81 1.38 7.44
CA ARG A 18 -2.30 1.67 8.80
C ARG A 18 -2.93 3.05 8.92
N GLN A 19 -2.38 4.05 8.24
CA GLN A 19 -2.98 5.38 8.19
C GLN A 19 -4.34 5.35 7.49
N CYS A 20 -4.47 4.60 6.39
CA CYS A 20 -5.72 4.46 5.67
C CYS A 20 -6.79 3.77 6.53
N GLU A 21 -6.43 2.67 7.20
CA GLU A 21 -7.32 1.97 8.14
C GLU A 21 -7.76 2.89 9.29
N ARG A 22 -6.83 3.62 9.91
CA ARG A 22 -7.17 4.56 10.98
C ARG A 22 -8.16 5.62 10.52
N ARG A 23 -7.98 6.20 9.32
CA ARG A 23 -8.90 7.19 8.75
C ARG A 23 -10.29 6.60 8.47
N ILE A 24 -10.34 5.33 8.03
CA ILE A 24 -11.59 4.62 7.84
C ILE A 24 -12.31 4.43 9.18
N ASP A 25 -11.60 4.03 10.22
CA ASP A 25 -12.14 3.85 11.58
C ASP A 25 -12.62 5.18 12.17
N GLU A 26 -11.90 6.28 11.91
CA GLU A 26 -12.29 7.66 12.25
C GLU A 26 -13.50 8.16 11.41
N ARG A 27 -13.97 7.37 10.44
CA ARG A 27 -15.01 7.73 9.44
C ARG A 27 -14.66 8.98 8.62
N ASP A 28 -13.37 9.29 8.47
CA ASP A 28 -12.86 10.37 7.64
C ASP A 28 -12.65 9.89 6.19
N ALA A 29 -13.71 9.96 5.38
CA ALA A 29 -13.69 9.52 3.99
C ALA A 29 -12.68 10.30 3.11
N ALA A 30 -12.49 11.60 3.38
CA ALA A 30 -11.58 12.44 2.62
C ALA A 30 -10.11 12.09 2.94
N GLY A 31 -9.79 11.95 4.24
CA GLY A 31 -8.48 11.51 4.70
C GLY A 31 -8.14 10.10 4.23
N ALA A 32 -9.10 9.17 4.28
CA ALA A 32 -8.93 7.81 3.79
C ALA A 32 -8.69 7.75 2.28
N THR A 33 -9.43 8.54 1.49
CA THR A 33 -9.22 8.64 0.04
C THR A 33 -7.81 9.14 -0.29
N ARG A 34 -7.31 10.13 0.45
CA ARG A 34 -5.97 10.68 0.23
C ARG A 34 -4.87 9.67 0.58
N ALA A 35 -4.98 9.02 1.74
CA ALA A 35 -4.06 7.96 2.14
C ALA A 35 -4.08 6.77 1.16
N TYR A 36 -5.25 6.44 0.61
CA TYR A 36 -5.39 5.41 -0.42
C TYR A 36 -4.65 5.76 -1.72
N ALA A 37 -4.75 7.01 -2.19
CA ALA A 37 -4.02 7.46 -3.38
C ALA A 37 -2.49 7.42 -3.17
N ASP A 38 -2.03 7.78 -1.96
CA ASP A 38 -0.61 7.66 -1.60
C ASP A 38 -0.15 6.18 -1.60
N LEU A 39 -1.01 5.27 -1.14
CA LEU A 39 -0.75 3.82 -1.15
C LEU A 39 -0.64 3.30 -2.60
N GLU A 40 -1.59 3.66 -3.46
CA GLU A 40 -1.61 3.27 -4.87
C GLU A 40 -0.32 3.69 -5.59
N ALA A 41 0.10 4.95 -5.41
CA ALA A 41 1.35 5.44 -5.99
C ALA A 41 2.59 4.70 -5.47
N GLY A 42 2.59 4.32 -4.19
CA GLY A 42 3.68 3.56 -3.60
C GLY A 42 3.75 2.11 -4.09
N VAL A 43 2.59 1.44 -4.23
CA VAL A 43 2.50 0.07 -4.76
C VAL A 43 2.92 0.04 -6.23
N ASP A 44 2.52 1.04 -7.02
CA ASP A 44 2.96 1.19 -8.40
C ASP A 44 4.48 1.34 -8.49
N ARG A 45 5.09 2.20 -7.67
CA ARG A 45 6.56 2.31 -7.57
C ARG A 45 7.21 0.99 -7.18
N LEU A 46 6.63 0.26 -6.23
CA LEU A 46 7.15 -1.04 -5.82
C LEU A 46 7.11 -2.03 -6.98
N ALA A 47 6.02 -2.09 -7.74
CA ALA A 47 5.87 -3.00 -8.88
C ALA A 47 6.92 -2.74 -9.99
N HIS A 48 7.33 -1.47 -10.16
CA HIS A 48 8.34 -1.07 -11.14
C HIS A 48 9.79 -1.17 -10.63
N LEU A 49 10.02 -1.44 -9.34
CA LEU A 49 11.37 -1.63 -8.83
C LEU A 49 11.99 -2.93 -9.37
N PRO A 50 13.27 -2.90 -9.78
CA PRO A 50 13.93 -4.08 -10.32
C PRO A 50 14.08 -5.14 -9.22
N ALA A 51 13.33 -6.25 -9.34
CA ALA A 51 13.31 -7.35 -8.38
C ALA A 51 14.54 -8.26 -8.47
N ARG A 52 15.74 -7.68 -8.53
CA ARG A 52 17.01 -8.36 -8.82
C ARG A 52 17.39 -9.42 -7.80
N SER A 53 16.95 -9.27 -6.56
CA SER A 53 17.38 -10.12 -5.45
C SER A 53 16.38 -11.23 -5.11
N GLN A 54 15.07 -11.00 -5.28
CA GLN A 54 14.00 -11.92 -4.86
C GLN A 54 12.68 -11.68 -5.65
N PRO A 55 12.60 -12.09 -6.93
CA PRO A 55 11.43 -11.80 -7.79
C PRO A 55 10.12 -12.44 -7.31
N GLN A 56 10.20 -13.63 -6.72
CA GLN A 56 9.05 -14.35 -6.18
C GLN A 56 8.48 -13.71 -4.89
N CYS A 57 9.35 -13.27 -3.97
CA CYS A 57 8.91 -12.53 -2.78
C CYS A 57 8.33 -11.16 -3.15
N HIS A 58 8.87 -10.52 -4.20
CA HIS A 58 8.35 -9.26 -4.72
C HIS A 58 6.94 -9.42 -5.32
N ALA A 59 6.73 -10.43 -6.17
CA ALA A 59 5.42 -10.70 -6.76
C ALA A 59 4.33 -11.00 -5.72
N LEU A 60 4.65 -11.83 -4.71
CA LEU A 60 3.72 -12.13 -3.60
C LEU A 60 3.35 -10.87 -2.82
N LEU A 61 4.34 -10.04 -2.49
CA LEU A 61 4.10 -8.80 -1.76
C LEU A 61 3.21 -7.82 -2.55
N VAL A 62 3.46 -7.66 -3.85
CA VAL A 62 2.63 -6.80 -4.70
C VAL A 62 1.19 -7.33 -4.77
N ALA A 63 1.00 -8.65 -4.90
CA ALA A 63 -0.34 -9.25 -4.90
C ALA A 63 -1.07 -9.04 -3.56
N ASP A 64 -0.39 -9.23 -2.44
CA ASP A 64 -0.95 -8.98 -1.10
C ASP A 64 -1.35 -7.52 -0.93
N LEU A 65 -0.50 -6.58 -1.37
CA LEU A 65 -0.81 -5.15 -1.33
C LEU A 65 -2.02 -4.80 -2.21
N GLN A 66 -2.15 -5.39 -3.39
CA GLN A 66 -3.31 -5.21 -4.26
C GLN A 66 -4.60 -5.74 -3.63
N ALA A 67 -4.53 -6.87 -2.91
CA ALA A 67 -5.67 -7.41 -2.17
C ALA A 67 -6.09 -6.47 -1.03
N VAL A 68 -5.12 -5.96 -0.25
CA VAL A 68 -5.36 -4.96 0.81
C VAL A 68 -5.98 -3.69 0.22
N MET A 69 -5.45 -3.19 -0.89
CA MET A 69 -6.00 -2.02 -1.58
C MET A 69 -7.45 -2.24 -2.02
N SER A 70 -7.79 -3.42 -2.54
CA SER A 70 -9.16 -3.73 -2.94
C SER A 70 -10.13 -3.69 -1.74
N GLN A 71 -9.70 -4.19 -0.58
CA GLN A 71 -10.48 -4.12 0.67
C GLN A 71 -10.62 -2.68 1.18
N LEU A 72 -9.54 -1.90 1.17
CA LEU A 72 -9.56 -0.49 1.59
C LEU A 72 -10.48 0.35 0.69
N ALA A 73 -10.44 0.15 -0.63
CA ALA A 73 -11.32 0.83 -1.57
C ALA A 73 -12.80 0.53 -1.29
N ALA A 74 -13.14 -0.72 -0.99
CA ALA A 74 -14.50 -1.10 -0.61
C ALA A 74 -14.94 -0.42 0.69
N LYS A 75 -14.07 -0.38 1.71
CA LYS A 75 -14.33 0.31 2.98
C LYS A 75 -14.52 1.82 2.79
N ILE A 76 -13.67 2.48 2.00
CA ILE A 76 -13.79 3.92 1.68
C ILE A 76 -15.10 4.21 0.94
N ARG A 77 -15.48 3.36 -0.03
CA ARG A 77 -16.75 3.50 -0.74
C ARG A 77 -17.95 3.36 0.21
N ALA A 78 -17.88 2.51 1.23
CA ALA A 78 -18.93 2.35 2.22
C ALA A 78 -19.06 3.55 3.20
N LEU A 79 -18.06 4.44 3.25
CA LEU A 79 -18.11 5.68 4.05
C LEU A 79 -18.75 6.86 3.30
N ARG A 80 -18.89 6.76 1.98
CA ARG A 80 -19.51 7.78 1.11
C ARG A 80 -21.00 7.52 0.98
#